data_AF-A0A1K0G9Y4-F1
#
_entry.id   AF-A0A1K0G9Y4-F1
#
_cell.length_a   1.000
_cell.length_b   1.000
_cell.length_c   1.000
_cell.angle_alpha   90.00
_cell.angle_beta   90.00
_cell.angle_gamma   90.00
#
_symmetry.space_group_name_H-M   'P 1'
#
loop_
_entity.id
_entity.type
_entity.pdbx_description
1 polymer ?
#
loop_
_entity_poly.entity_id
_entity_poly.type
_entity_poly.pdbx_seq_one_letter_code
_entity_poly.pdbx_strand_id
1 'polypeptide(L)'
;MSSSPSQNGASSSRNTAELTRSPPSGKRGKLSPHERQAQAISKLLANPDKEVRIPEGPKEKSIRPPRDVMKNVTGSSAGAGSGEFHVYKQQRRREYERIELMEEQNKKLTEQEEFDRKRAELERKDEAKTEKNRAKREKKRLAALKAQAAAKGKDPSEISTTESDVRTNGEPEAKKQRLHNDTVERFQFKRKDDLDSDGSAHDG
;
A
#
# COMPACT_ATOMS: atom_id res chain seq x y z
N MET A 1 -64.66 36.10 -40.62
CA MET A 1 -64.78 35.72 -39.19
C MET A 1 -64.37 34.25 -39.11
N SER A 2 -63.08 33.93 -39.02
CA SER A 2 -62.26 33.78 -37.80
C SER A 2 -62.64 32.58 -36.92
N SER A 3 -62.00 31.41 -37.15
CA SER A 3 -61.29 30.61 -36.12
C SER A 3 -60.80 29.25 -36.67
N SER A 4 -59.57 28.89 -36.33
CA SER A 4 -58.73 27.79 -36.83
C SER A 4 -59.09 26.38 -36.28
N PRO A 5 -58.61 25.28 -36.90
CA PRO A 5 -58.96 23.90 -36.52
C PRO A 5 -57.99 23.27 -35.50
N SER A 6 -58.51 22.35 -34.68
CA SER A 6 -57.80 21.54 -33.68
C SER A 6 -57.37 20.17 -34.21
N GLN A 7 -56.38 19.60 -33.54
CA GLN A 7 -55.39 18.60 -33.96
C GLN A 7 -55.79 17.09 -33.94
N ASN A 8 -54.98 16.31 -34.69
CA ASN A 8 -54.39 14.98 -34.42
C ASN A 8 -55.23 13.68 -34.33
N GLY A 9 -54.98 12.76 -35.29
CA GLY A 9 -54.07 11.62 -35.13
C GLY A 9 -54.43 10.44 -34.19
N ALA A 10 -54.85 9.31 -34.78
CA ALA A 10 -54.82 7.94 -34.25
C ALA A 10 -54.69 7.00 -35.48
N SER A 11 -54.03 5.84 -35.54
CA SER A 11 -53.37 4.96 -34.57
C SER A 11 -52.82 3.78 -35.41
N SER A 12 -51.58 3.33 -35.18
CA SER A 12 -51.11 2.01 -35.66
C SER A 12 -50.41 1.29 -34.51
N SER A 13 -51.19 0.51 -33.78
CA SER A 13 -50.73 -0.39 -32.73
C SER A 13 -50.14 -1.66 -33.33
N ARG A 14 -48.81 -1.79 -33.36
CA ARG A 14 -48.14 -3.09 -33.43
C ARG A 14 -46.93 -3.11 -32.49
N ASN A 15 -47.01 -4.00 -31.51
CA ASN A 15 -45.92 -4.72 -30.87
C ASN A 15 -45.02 -3.92 -29.90
N THR A 16 -45.54 -3.62 -28.71
CA THR A 16 -44.75 -3.19 -27.53
C THR A 16 -44.81 -4.20 -26.37
N ALA A 17 -45.17 -5.46 -26.63
CA ALA A 17 -45.32 -6.49 -25.59
C ALA A 17 -44.07 -7.37 -25.38
N GLU A 18 -43.06 -7.27 -26.24
CA GLU A 18 -41.83 -8.10 -26.15
C GLU A 18 -40.71 -7.46 -25.31
N LEU A 19 -40.81 -6.17 -24.95
CA LEU A 19 -39.72 -5.41 -24.31
C LEU A 19 -39.75 -5.42 -22.76
N THR A 20 -40.71 -6.08 -22.13
CA THR A 20 -40.85 -6.07 -20.65
C THR A 20 -40.63 -7.43 -19.99
N ARG A 21 -40.04 -8.41 -20.69
CA ARG A 21 -39.66 -9.66 -20.04
C ARG A 21 -38.35 -9.44 -19.30
N SER A 22 -38.46 -9.04 -18.04
CA SER A 22 -37.34 -9.10 -17.10
C SER A 22 -36.76 -10.52 -17.15
N PRO A 23 -35.43 -10.69 -17.29
CA PRO A 23 -34.85 -12.02 -17.31
C PRO A 23 -35.22 -12.72 -15.99
N PRO A 24 -35.57 -14.02 -16.02
CA PRO A 24 -35.92 -14.75 -14.81
C PRO A 24 -34.77 -14.57 -13.82
N SER A 25 -35.10 -14.23 -12.57
CA SER A 25 -34.14 -14.08 -11.49
C SER A 25 -33.52 -15.44 -11.15
N GLY A 26 -32.63 -15.90 -12.03
CA GLY A 26 -31.77 -17.04 -11.78
C GLY A 26 -30.91 -16.72 -10.57
N LYS A 27 -30.83 -17.67 -9.65
CA LYS A 27 -29.98 -17.59 -8.46
C LYS A 27 -28.58 -17.18 -8.92
N ARG A 28 -28.20 -15.91 -8.69
CA ARG A 28 -26.87 -15.40 -9.05
C ARG A 28 -25.89 -16.19 -8.19
N GLY A 29 -25.15 -17.11 -8.82
CA GLY A 29 -24.07 -17.82 -8.15
C GLY A 29 -23.09 -16.82 -7.54
N LYS A 30 -22.34 -17.24 -6.52
CA LYS A 30 -21.27 -16.41 -5.98
C LYS A 30 -20.29 -16.14 -7.12
N LEU A 31 -20.27 -14.89 -7.59
CA LEU A 31 -19.42 -14.43 -8.68
C LEU A 31 -17.97 -14.84 -8.43
N SER A 32 -17.30 -15.32 -9.47
CA SER A 32 -15.86 -15.61 -9.42
C SER A 32 -15.10 -14.33 -9.00
N PRO A 33 -13.94 -14.42 -8.31
CA PRO A 33 -13.11 -13.25 -8.00
C PRO A 33 -12.85 -12.36 -9.24
N HIS A 34 -12.57 -12.98 -10.38
CA HIS A 34 -12.36 -12.26 -11.64
C HIS A 34 -13.63 -11.56 -12.15
N GLU A 35 -14.78 -12.20 -11.97
CA GLU A 35 -16.07 -11.64 -12.40
C GLU A 35 -16.48 -10.44 -11.53
N ARG A 36 -16.19 -10.47 -10.23
CA ARG A 36 -16.37 -9.31 -9.34
C ARG A 36 -15.47 -8.14 -9.74
N GLN A 37 -14.22 -8.43 -10.09
CA GLN A 37 -13.30 -7.42 -10.58
C GLN A 37 -13.77 -6.82 -11.90
N ALA A 38 -14.20 -7.66 -12.85
CA ALA A 38 -14.73 -7.22 -14.14
C ALA A 38 -15.98 -6.33 -13.97
N GLN A 39 -16.88 -6.65 -13.04
CA GLN A 39 -18.03 -5.80 -12.71
C GLN A 39 -17.63 -4.47 -12.06
N ALA A 40 -16.60 -4.46 -11.22
CA ALA A 40 -16.08 -3.22 -10.64
C ALA A 40 -15.43 -2.32 -11.72
N ILE A 41 -14.67 -2.94 -12.64
CA ILE A 41 -14.04 -2.25 -13.77
C ILE A 41 -15.12 -1.68 -14.71
N SER A 42 -16.12 -2.48 -15.09
CA SER A 42 -17.19 -2.00 -15.99
C SER A 42 -17.97 -0.84 -15.37
N LYS A 43 -18.20 -0.86 -14.06
CA LYS A 43 -18.83 0.24 -13.32
C LYS A 43 -17.97 1.50 -13.28
N LEU A 44 -16.65 1.36 -13.14
CA LEU A 44 -15.71 2.48 -13.15
C LEU A 44 -15.60 3.11 -14.55
N LEU A 45 -15.51 2.27 -15.60
CA LEU A 45 -15.42 2.72 -16.99
C LEU A 45 -16.73 3.30 -17.55
N ALA A 46 -17.87 3.06 -16.89
CA ALA A 46 -19.15 3.65 -17.29
C ALA A 46 -19.15 5.19 -17.17
N ASN A 47 -18.32 5.77 -16.29
CA ASN A 47 -18.16 7.22 -16.14
C ASN A 47 -16.66 7.55 -15.90
N PRO A 48 -15.84 7.64 -16.94
CA PRO A 48 -14.40 7.84 -16.80
C PRO A 48 -14.02 9.21 -16.23
N ASP A 49 -14.86 10.22 -16.42
CA ASP A 49 -14.59 11.60 -15.95
C ASP A 49 -14.83 11.79 -14.44
N LYS A 50 -15.39 10.79 -13.75
CA LYS A 50 -15.68 10.88 -12.32
C LYS A 50 -14.44 10.55 -11.50
N GLU A 51 -13.99 11.50 -10.67
CA GLU A 51 -12.89 11.28 -9.74
C GLU A 51 -13.13 10.08 -8.82
N VAL A 52 -12.14 9.18 -8.76
CA VAL A 52 -12.18 7.99 -7.93
C VAL A 52 -11.70 8.33 -6.53
N ARG A 53 -12.61 8.35 -5.55
CA ARG A 53 -12.24 8.51 -4.15
C ARG A 53 -11.69 7.21 -3.58
N ILE A 54 -10.37 7.13 -3.45
CA ILE A 54 -9.70 6.06 -2.70
C ILE A 54 -9.95 6.32 -1.21
N PRO A 55 -10.51 5.38 -0.44
CA PRO A 55 -10.70 5.57 0.99
C PRO A 55 -9.35 5.68 1.68
N GLU A 56 -9.22 6.65 2.59
CA GLU A 56 -8.10 6.71 3.53
C GLU A 56 -8.10 5.45 4.41
N GLY A 57 -6.91 5.02 4.85
CA GLY A 57 -6.75 3.87 5.73
C GLY A 57 -7.52 4.02 7.06
N PRO A 58 -7.69 2.92 7.81
CA PRO A 58 -8.35 2.95 9.12
C PRO A 58 -7.69 4.00 10.03
N LYS A 59 -8.49 4.94 10.53
CA LYS A 59 -8.01 5.97 11.47
C LYS A 59 -7.89 5.38 12.86
N GLU A 60 -6.86 5.80 13.59
CA GLU A 60 -6.71 5.43 14.99
C GLU A 60 -7.88 5.99 15.80
N LYS A 61 -8.36 5.21 16.78
CA LYS A 61 -9.37 5.68 17.71
C LYS A 61 -8.78 6.86 18.48
N SER A 62 -9.49 7.97 18.58
CA SER A 62 -9.09 9.12 19.40
C SER A 62 -10.29 9.64 20.17
N ILE A 63 -10.03 10.10 21.40
CA ILE A 63 -11.05 10.70 22.25
C ILE A 63 -10.99 12.20 22.07
N ARG A 64 -12.17 12.83 22.02
CA ARG A 64 -12.26 14.29 21.88
C ARG A 64 -11.55 14.96 23.06
N PRO A 65 -10.76 16.01 22.83
CA PRO A 65 -10.10 16.73 23.91
C PRO A 65 -11.14 17.28 24.90
N PRO A 66 -10.79 17.37 26.20
CA PRO A 66 -11.64 18.00 27.18
C PRO A 66 -11.91 19.45 26.78
N ARG A 67 -13.09 19.96 27.16
CA ARG A 67 -13.42 21.38 26.93
C ARG A 67 -12.62 22.22 27.91
N ASP A 68 -12.02 23.30 27.41
CA ASP A 68 -11.21 24.22 28.20
C ASP A 68 -12.04 24.93 29.29
N VAL A 69 -13.16 25.55 28.91
CA VAL A 69 -14.04 26.25 29.85
C VAL A 69 -15.41 25.58 29.93
N MET A 70 -15.80 25.21 31.16
CA MET A 70 -17.16 24.76 31.45
C MET A 70 -18.04 25.97 31.80
N LYS A 71 -19.09 26.19 31.02
CA LYS A 71 -19.97 27.36 31.17
C LYS A 71 -21.02 27.21 32.28
N ASN A 72 -21.29 25.99 32.73
CA ASN A 72 -22.40 25.67 33.63
C ASN A 72 -21.89 25.01 34.93
N VAL A 73 -20.90 25.62 35.57
CA VAL A 73 -20.37 25.13 36.86
C VAL A 73 -21.23 25.70 37.98
N THR A 74 -22.00 24.84 38.66
CA THR A 74 -22.74 25.22 39.86
C THR A 74 -21.76 25.36 41.04
N GLY A 75 -22.03 26.30 41.96
CA GLY A 75 -21.12 26.64 43.07
C GLY A 75 -20.75 25.44 43.96
N SER A 76 -19.57 25.48 44.58
CA SER A 76 -18.99 24.35 45.32
C SER A 76 -19.79 23.87 46.53
N SER A 77 -20.68 24.71 47.07
CA SER A 77 -21.59 24.37 48.18
C SER A 77 -23.01 24.03 47.73
N ALA A 78 -23.31 24.08 46.43
CA ALA A 78 -24.62 23.70 45.93
C ALA A 78 -24.80 22.18 46.03
N GLY A 79 -26.02 21.74 46.40
CA GLY A 79 -26.36 20.32 46.50
C GLY A 79 -26.35 19.60 45.14
N ALA A 80 -26.36 18.27 45.17
CA ALA A 80 -26.40 17.45 43.96
C ALA A 80 -27.71 17.68 43.18
N GLY A 81 -27.59 18.23 41.96
CA GLY A 81 -28.72 18.38 41.04
C GLY A 81 -29.12 17.05 40.39
N SER A 82 -30.34 16.97 39.85
CA SER A 82 -30.86 15.76 39.18
C SER A 82 -30.07 15.33 37.93
N GLY A 83 -29.33 16.26 37.31
CA GLY A 83 -28.49 15.99 36.14
C GLY A 83 -27.07 15.53 36.47
N GLU A 84 -26.62 15.64 37.72
CA GLU A 84 -25.22 15.40 38.11
C GLU A 84 -24.80 13.95 37.89
N PHE A 85 -25.71 13.00 38.14
CA PHE A 85 -25.48 11.58 37.87
C PHE A 85 -25.10 11.31 36.42
N HIS A 86 -25.78 11.97 35.47
CA HIS A 86 -25.47 11.80 34.05
C HIS A 86 -24.15 12.45 33.67
N VAL A 87 -23.81 13.59 34.27
CA VAL A 87 -22.50 14.24 34.08
C VAL A 87 -21.37 13.29 34.51
N TYR A 88 -21.45 12.74 35.73
CA TYR A 88 -20.49 11.74 36.23
C TYR A 88 -20.42 10.50 35.34
N LYS A 89 -21.57 9.94 34.93
CA LYS A 89 -21.61 8.75 34.05
C LYS A 89 -20.88 9.00 32.73
N GLN A 90 -21.09 10.15 32.08
CA GLN A 90 -20.43 10.48 30.82
C GLN A 90 -18.94 10.79 31.03
N GLN A 91 -18.58 11.49 32.11
CA GLN A 91 -17.18 11.78 32.44
C GLN A 91 -16.40 10.49 32.72
N ARG A 92 -16.94 9.61 33.57
CA ARG A 92 -16.31 8.33 33.92
C ARG A 92 -16.14 7.44 32.69
N ARG A 93 -17.14 7.37 31.82
CA ARG A 93 -17.05 6.62 30.57
C ARG A 93 -15.92 7.16 29.68
N ARG A 94 -15.86 8.48 29.48
CA ARG A 94 -14.78 9.11 28.70
C ARG A 94 -13.40 8.86 29.31
N GLU A 95 -13.30 8.89 30.63
CA GLU A 95 -12.03 8.65 31.32
C GLU A 95 -11.56 7.20 31.19
N TYR A 96 -12.47 6.23 31.30
CA TYR A 96 -12.14 4.83 31.05
C TYR A 96 -11.73 4.57 29.60
N GLU A 97 -12.48 5.12 28.64
CA GLU A 97 -12.09 5.05 27.22
C GLU A 97 -10.68 5.67 27.03
N ARG A 98 -10.35 6.76 27.75
CA ARG A 98 -9.05 7.45 27.66
C ARG A 98 -7.91 6.60 28.22
N ILE A 99 -8.11 6.01 29.39
CA ILE A 99 -7.14 5.12 30.02
C ILE A 99 -6.92 3.89 29.14
N GLU A 100 -8.00 3.24 28.67
CA GLU A 100 -7.94 2.07 27.79
C GLU A 100 -7.16 2.36 26.51
N LEU A 101 -7.41 3.49 25.85
CA LEU A 101 -6.70 3.90 24.64
C LEU A 101 -5.21 4.13 24.92
N MET A 102 -4.86 4.78 26.02
CA MET A 102 -3.46 5.00 26.42
C MET A 102 -2.75 3.68 26.70
N GLU A 103 -3.42 2.75 27.38
CA GLU A 103 -2.89 1.40 27.63
C GLU A 103 -2.70 0.59 26.34
N GLU A 104 -3.68 0.65 25.43
CA GLU A 104 -3.57 0.01 24.10
C GLU A 104 -2.41 0.58 23.29
N GLN A 105 -2.22 1.91 23.29
CA GLN A 105 -1.10 2.56 22.62
C GLN A 105 0.24 2.12 23.21
N ASN A 106 0.37 2.13 24.54
CA ASN A 106 1.58 1.68 25.21
C ASN A 106 1.91 0.23 24.87
N LYS A 107 0.91 -0.67 24.91
CA LYS A 107 1.10 -2.08 24.53
C LYS A 107 1.60 -2.21 23.08
N LYS A 108 0.97 -1.53 22.13
CA LYS A 108 1.39 -1.54 20.72
C LYS A 108 2.82 -1.02 20.54
N LEU A 109 3.19 0.07 21.20
CA LEU A 109 4.54 0.61 21.14
C LEU A 109 5.57 -0.37 21.69
N THR A 110 5.30 -0.98 22.86
CA THR A 110 6.21 -1.99 23.42
C THR A 110 6.36 -3.22 22.52
N GLU A 111 5.26 -3.71 21.93
CA GLU A 111 5.28 -4.85 21.01
C GLU A 111 6.05 -4.52 19.72
N GLN A 112 5.89 -3.31 19.18
CA GLN A 112 6.63 -2.83 18.01
C GLN A 112 8.12 -2.69 18.30
N GLU A 113 8.49 -2.09 19.43
CA GLU A 113 9.90 -1.97 19.83
C GLU A 113 10.56 -3.34 19.99
N GLU A 114 9.88 -4.29 20.63
CA GLU A 114 10.39 -5.65 20.75
C GLU A 114 10.53 -6.35 19.40
N PHE A 115 9.55 -6.19 18.51
CA PHE A 115 9.57 -6.76 17.18
C PHE A 115 10.74 -6.20 16.36
N ASP A 116 10.92 -4.88 16.37
CA ASP A 116 11.98 -4.20 15.63
C ASP A 116 13.37 -4.58 16.16
N ARG A 117 13.53 -4.69 17.49
CA ARG A 117 14.77 -5.21 18.09
C ARG A 117 15.07 -6.64 17.63
N LYS A 118 14.09 -7.54 17.71
CA LYS A 118 14.24 -8.94 17.26
C LYS A 118 14.58 -9.01 15.77
N ARG A 119 13.92 -8.19 14.95
CA ARG A 119 14.17 -8.11 13.50
C ARG A 119 15.58 -7.64 13.19
N ALA A 120 16.03 -6.55 13.81
CA ALA A 120 17.38 -6.01 13.63
C ALA A 120 18.47 -7.01 14.07
N GLU A 121 18.24 -7.75 15.15
CA GLU A 121 19.17 -8.80 15.58
C GLU A 121 19.29 -9.95 14.58
N LEU A 122 18.16 -10.38 13.99
CA LEU A 122 18.16 -11.44 12.97
C LEU A 122 18.84 -10.96 11.69
N GLU A 123 18.52 -9.75 11.24
CA GLU A 123 19.14 -9.12 10.07
C GLU A 123 20.66 -9.02 10.25
N ARG A 124 21.14 -8.53 11.40
CA ARG A 124 22.57 -8.47 11.72
C ARG A 124 23.24 -9.84 11.71
N LYS A 125 22.57 -10.88 12.21
CA LYS A 125 23.10 -12.26 12.21
C LYS A 125 23.23 -12.80 10.79
N ASP A 126 22.27 -12.50 9.92
CA ASP A 126 22.26 -12.94 8.53
C ASP A 126 23.26 -12.15 7.68
N GLU A 127 23.38 -10.84 7.89
CA GLU A 127 24.44 -9.99 7.33
C GLU A 127 25.82 -10.49 7.72
N ALA A 128 26.08 -10.77 9.00
CA ALA A 128 27.37 -11.28 9.44
C ALA A 128 27.72 -12.64 8.81
N LYS A 129 26.72 -13.52 8.58
CA LYS A 129 26.94 -14.80 7.88
C LYS A 129 27.19 -14.58 6.38
N THR A 130 26.42 -13.71 5.75
CA THR A 130 26.54 -13.44 4.31
C THR A 130 27.84 -12.72 3.99
N GLU A 131 28.27 -11.77 4.82
CA GLU A 131 29.55 -11.05 4.69
C GLU A 131 30.73 -12.00 4.86
N LYS A 132 30.73 -12.87 5.88
CA LYS A 132 31.76 -13.91 6.04
C LYS A 132 31.84 -14.83 4.82
N ASN A 133 30.71 -15.21 4.25
CA ASN A 133 30.67 -16.05 3.05
C ASN A 133 31.09 -15.28 1.79
N ARG A 134 30.73 -14.01 1.67
CA ARG A 134 31.14 -13.11 0.59
C ARG A 134 32.66 -12.91 0.61
N ALA A 135 33.24 -12.56 1.76
CA ALA A 135 34.68 -12.43 1.93
C ALA A 135 35.44 -13.72 1.59
N LYS A 136 34.91 -14.90 1.95
CA LYS A 136 35.49 -16.20 1.54
C LYS A 136 35.46 -16.40 0.02
N ARG A 137 34.37 -16.02 -0.65
CA ARG A 137 34.23 -16.13 -2.12
C ARG A 137 35.14 -15.13 -2.83
N GLU A 138 35.23 -13.90 -2.35
CA GLU A 138 36.10 -12.86 -2.89
C GLU A 138 37.57 -13.26 -2.76
N LYS A 139 38.01 -13.78 -1.60
CA LYS A 139 39.37 -14.31 -1.44
C LYS A 139 39.67 -15.43 -2.43
N LYS A 140 38.73 -16.36 -2.65
CA LYS A 140 38.89 -17.44 -3.65
C LYS A 140 38.92 -16.89 -5.08
N ARG A 141 38.07 -15.92 -5.40
CA ARG A 141 38.03 -15.25 -6.72
C ARG A 141 39.36 -14.54 -7.00
N LEU A 142 39.86 -13.77 -6.04
CA LEU A 142 41.15 -13.08 -6.16
C LEU A 142 42.31 -14.07 -6.31
N ALA A 143 42.32 -15.17 -5.56
CA ALA A 143 43.34 -16.22 -5.71
C ALA A 143 43.29 -16.88 -7.10
N ALA A 144 42.09 -17.19 -7.62
CA ALA A 144 41.92 -17.74 -8.96
C ALA A 144 42.35 -16.77 -10.05
N LEU A 145 42.02 -15.47 -9.92
CA LEU A 145 42.47 -14.43 -10.85
C LEU A 145 43.99 -14.28 -10.84
N LYS A 146 44.64 -14.30 -9.67
CA LYS A 146 46.10 -14.26 -9.56
C LYS A 146 46.76 -15.49 -10.19
N ALA A 147 46.20 -16.68 -9.99
CA ALA A 147 46.70 -17.90 -10.64
C ALA A 147 46.57 -17.83 -12.17
N GLN A 148 45.47 -17.31 -12.70
CA GLN A 148 45.30 -17.10 -14.14
C GLN A 148 46.24 -16.03 -14.71
N ALA A 149 46.50 -14.95 -13.98
CA ALA A 149 47.43 -13.90 -14.40
C ALA A 149 48.88 -14.44 -14.47
N ALA A 150 49.30 -15.20 -13.46
CA ALA A 150 50.60 -15.88 -13.46
C ALA A 150 50.74 -16.86 -14.65
N ALA A 151 49.69 -17.63 -14.96
CA ALA A 151 49.68 -18.52 -16.13
C ALA A 151 49.73 -17.78 -17.48
N LYS A 152 49.26 -16.53 -17.54
CA LYS A 152 49.31 -15.65 -18.72
C LYS A 152 50.55 -14.74 -18.76
N GLY A 153 51.50 -14.91 -17.84
CA GLY A 153 52.73 -14.11 -17.77
C GLY A 153 52.52 -12.65 -17.34
N LYS A 154 51.42 -12.34 -16.65
CA LYS A 154 51.07 -10.98 -16.19
C LYS A 154 51.31 -10.84 -14.69
N ASP A 155 51.85 -9.70 -14.26
CA ASP A 155 52.32 -9.52 -12.88
C ASP A 155 51.17 -9.67 -11.85
N PRO A 156 51.30 -10.56 -10.86
CA PRO A 156 50.24 -10.87 -9.90
C PRO A 156 50.03 -9.79 -8.82
N SER A 157 50.90 -8.77 -8.77
CA SER A 157 50.87 -7.65 -7.82
C SER A 157 49.82 -6.59 -8.15
N GLU A 158 49.39 -6.45 -9.41
CA GLU A 158 48.39 -5.44 -9.79
C GLU A 158 46.95 -5.81 -9.38
N ILE A 159 46.67 -7.08 -9.07
CA ILE A 159 45.32 -7.54 -8.71
C ILE A 159 45.08 -7.29 -7.22
N SER A 160 44.61 -6.09 -6.90
CA SER A 160 44.20 -5.65 -5.55
C SER A 160 42.68 -5.73 -5.34
N THR A 161 42.27 -5.82 -4.08
CA THR A 161 40.87 -5.91 -3.62
C THR A 161 39.99 -4.74 -4.10
N THR A 162 40.59 -3.60 -4.45
CA THR A 162 39.89 -2.39 -4.89
C THR A 162 39.47 -2.42 -6.36
N GLU A 163 40.12 -3.22 -7.21
CA GLU A 163 39.74 -3.32 -8.63
C GLU A 163 38.61 -4.33 -8.89
N SER A 164 38.23 -5.14 -7.89
CA SER A 164 37.13 -6.09 -8.03
C SER A 164 35.73 -5.48 -7.95
N ASP A 165 35.61 -4.16 -7.72
CA ASP A 165 34.36 -3.40 -7.82
C ASP A 165 34.17 -2.74 -9.21
N VAL A 166 35.07 -2.99 -10.17
CA VAL A 166 34.78 -2.72 -11.57
C VAL A 166 33.76 -3.74 -12.05
N ARG A 167 32.51 -3.29 -12.07
CA ARG A 167 31.33 -3.89 -12.69
C ARG A 167 31.70 -4.57 -14.00
N THR A 168 31.96 -5.87 -13.93
CA THR A 168 31.75 -6.75 -15.07
C THR A 168 30.23 -6.90 -15.17
N ASN A 169 29.63 -6.04 -15.99
CA ASN A 169 28.29 -6.21 -16.55
C ASN A 169 28.25 -7.50 -17.36
N GLY A 170 28.24 -8.62 -16.66
CA GLY A 170 28.00 -9.95 -17.18
C GLY A 170 27.10 -10.63 -16.16
N GLU A 171 25.79 -10.42 -16.32
CA GLU A 171 24.78 -11.21 -15.63
C GLU A 171 25.18 -12.69 -15.70
N PRO A 172 25.33 -13.41 -14.57
CA PRO A 172 25.28 -14.86 -14.65
C PRO A 172 23.84 -15.19 -15.04
N GLU A 173 23.63 -15.71 -16.26
CA GLU A 173 22.33 -16.19 -16.73
C GLU A 173 21.82 -17.29 -15.79
N ALA A 174 21.13 -16.86 -14.73
CA ALA A 174 20.36 -17.74 -13.88
C ALA A 174 19.24 -18.28 -14.76
N LYS A 175 19.25 -19.61 -14.96
CA LYS A 175 18.26 -20.38 -15.73
C LYS A 175 16.87 -19.78 -15.53
N LYS A 176 16.41 -19.07 -16.56
CA LYS A 176 15.14 -18.35 -16.60
C LYS A 176 14.04 -19.37 -16.35
N GLN A 177 13.35 -19.30 -15.20
CA GLN A 177 12.09 -20.01 -15.06
C GLN A 177 11.14 -19.45 -16.12
N ARG A 178 10.71 -20.32 -17.04
CA ARG A 178 9.79 -19.96 -18.11
C ARG A 178 8.44 -19.64 -17.46
N LEU A 179 8.10 -18.36 -17.38
CA LEU A 179 6.74 -17.95 -17.06
C LEU A 179 5.83 -18.37 -18.23
N HIS A 180 4.67 -18.94 -17.92
CA HIS A 180 3.76 -19.55 -18.90
C HIS A 180 3.03 -18.54 -19.80
N ASN A 181 3.47 -17.27 -19.87
CA ASN A 181 2.93 -16.27 -20.78
C ASN A 181 4.06 -15.33 -21.21
N ASP A 182 4.38 -15.34 -22.51
CA ASP A 182 5.43 -14.51 -23.12
C ASP A 182 5.05 -13.01 -23.21
N THR A 183 3.85 -12.63 -22.75
CA THR A 183 3.29 -11.27 -22.81
C THR A 183 3.53 -10.42 -21.56
N VAL A 184 4.16 -10.95 -20.51
CA VAL A 184 4.44 -10.19 -19.28
C VAL A 184 5.88 -9.69 -19.31
N GLU A 185 6.06 -8.42 -19.70
CA GLU A 185 7.35 -7.75 -19.57
C GLU A 185 7.81 -7.72 -18.11
N ARG A 186 9.07 -8.08 -17.89
CA ARG A 186 9.67 -8.13 -16.56
C ARG A 186 9.88 -6.71 -16.04
N PHE A 187 9.04 -6.28 -15.10
CA PHE A 187 9.25 -5.04 -14.37
C PHE A 187 10.60 -5.08 -13.63
N GLN A 188 11.50 -4.17 -13.99
CA GLN A 188 12.75 -3.95 -13.28
C GLN A 188 12.53 -2.89 -12.20
N PHE A 189 12.71 -3.27 -10.94
CA PHE A 189 12.61 -2.34 -9.81
C PHE A 189 13.90 -1.53 -9.71
N LYS A 190 13.85 -0.24 -10.05
CA LYS A 190 14.95 0.69 -9.77
C LYS A 190 15.02 0.97 -8.26
N ARG A 191 16.23 1.06 -7.71
CA ARG A 191 16.42 1.43 -6.30
C ARG A 191 16.28 2.94 -6.16
N LYS A 192 15.85 3.37 -4.98
CA LYS A 192 15.51 4.77 -4.67
C LYS A 192 16.67 5.75 -4.89
N ASP A 193 17.91 5.27 -4.80
CA ASP A 193 19.12 6.11 -4.88
C ASP A 193 19.52 6.50 -6.32
N ASP A 194 18.90 5.92 -7.36
CA ASP A 194 19.21 6.21 -8.77
C ASP A 194 18.45 7.44 -9.32
N LEU A 195 17.62 8.12 -8.51
CA LEU A 195 16.76 9.23 -8.94
C LEU A 195 17.43 10.62 -8.90
N ASP A 196 18.54 10.77 -8.17
CA ASP A 196 19.14 12.09 -7.91
C ASP A 196 20.32 12.44 -8.84
N SER A 197 20.66 11.58 -9.82
CA SER A 197 21.88 11.74 -10.65
C SER A 197 21.66 12.25 -12.07
N ASP A 198 20.42 12.55 -12.50
CA ASP A 198 20.14 12.92 -13.90
C ASP A 198 19.40 14.26 -13.99
N GLY A 199 20.10 15.35 -13.67
CA GLY A 199 19.50 16.69 -13.73
C GLY A 199 20.44 17.85 -13.36
N SER A 200 21.42 18.15 -14.21
CA SER A 200 21.86 19.52 -14.59
C SER A 200 23.30 19.55 -15.12
N ALA A 201 23.48 19.16 -16.39
CA ALA A 201 24.61 19.60 -17.20
C ALA A 201 24.14 19.83 -18.65
N HIS A 202 23.52 20.99 -18.89
CA HIS A 202 23.49 21.56 -20.24
C HIS A 202 23.48 23.09 -20.21
N ASP A 203 24.31 23.61 -21.11
CA ASP A 203 24.84 24.95 -21.31
C ASP A 203 23.80 25.91 -21.95
N GLY A 204 23.99 27.21 -21.72
CA GLY A 204 23.17 28.32 -22.24
C GLY A 204 23.30 29.59 -21.42
#